data_AF-A0A2D6X317-F1
#
_entry.id   AF-A0A2D6X317-F1
#
_cell.length_a   1.000
_cell.length_b   1.000
_cell.length_c   1.000
_cell.angle_alpha   90.00
_cell.angle_beta   90.00
_cell.angle_gamma   90.00
#
_symmetry.space_group_name_H-M   'P 1'
#
loop_
_entity.id
_entity.type
_entity.pdbx_description
1 polymer ?
#
loop_
_entity_poly.entity_id
_entity_poly.type
_entity_poly.pdbx_seq_one_letter_code
_entity_poly.pdbx_strand_id
1 'polypeptide(L)'
;FVETFGNPIGGGKYNDTWRNGNFSAPTYAGYAVQAYLRHSNPVTFVRLVGAQHDTPNTSGDSAHEQSAKAGWSTKNAVSNAATGGGSYGLFVIPSGSLGRVATATITFTGGPGLGKKLTIIDTAGTSIEYETANSEDLTSNPPKFTRNGSVTAIAASLAACIADNHGHNGTITTALDAGEITLTQEAKGTDGNTTITDSGLGSTSIVQWSGGADGGTNPLLRIGAVDMSSLSPTQTMSDMLTGSTIEQCADALRNRIYNISFNNSTELNSTIYFCRVNHNDFNYSANPTYLSSSKIRVKENIKDLPVSYITGLGLYSTDNELMAVAKLSEPIKNDPTQEFTFRVRLDY
;
A
#
# COMPACT_ATOMS: atom_id res chain seq x y z
N PHE A 1 45.76 40.96 -24.19
CA PHE A 1 44.90 42.18 -24.11
C PHE A 1 45.75 43.43 -23.89
N VAL A 2 46.51 43.55 -22.80
CA VAL A 2 47.36 44.74 -22.52
C VAL A 2 48.48 44.96 -23.55
N GLU A 3 49.12 43.90 -24.07
CA GLU A 3 50.13 44.01 -25.15
C GLU A 3 49.56 44.49 -26.50
N THR A 4 48.27 44.26 -26.75
CA THR A 4 47.62 44.52 -28.05
C THR A 4 46.79 45.80 -28.04
N PHE A 5 46.20 46.16 -26.90
CA PHE A 5 45.25 47.27 -26.76
C PHE A 5 45.69 48.33 -25.75
N GLY A 6 46.87 48.17 -25.13
CA GLY A 6 47.38 49.08 -24.11
C GLY A 6 46.72 48.91 -22.73
N ASN A 7 47.27 49.57 -21.72
CA ASN A 7 46.64 49.64 -20.40
C ASN A 7 45.51 50.68 -20.40
N PRO A 8 44.33 50.35 -19.86
CA PRO A 8 43.26 51.32 -19.75
C PRO A 8 43.66 52.45 -18.78
N ILE A 9 43.44 53.69 -19.20
CA ILE A 9 43.72 54.90 -18.43
C ILE A 9 42.49 55.30 -17.61
N GLY A 10 42.70 55.60 -16.33
CA GLY A 10 41.63 56.00 -15.41
C GLY A 10 41.06 57.38 -15.75
N GLY A 11 39.73 57.51 -15.75
CA GLY A 11 39.04 58.79 -15.95
C GLY A 11 39.31 59.79 -14.81
N GLY A 12 39.59 61.05 -15.17
CA GLY A 12 39.99 62.11 -14.25
C GLY A 12 38.92 62.54 -13.23
N LYS A 13 39.37 63.02 -12.07
CA LYS A 13 38.55 63.47 -10.94
C LYS A 13 38.32 65.00 -10.98
N TYR A 14 37.06 65.36 -10.73
CA TYR A 14 36.48 66.66 -10.33
C TYR A 14 36.22 67.75 -11.38
N ASN A 15 34.93 68.10 -11.48
CA ASN A 15 34.29 69.35 -11.91
C ASN A 15 34.80 70.04 -13.18
N ASP A 16 34.22 69.72 -14.35
CA ASP A 16 34.11 70.68 -15.45
C ASP A 16 32.89 70.41 -16.33
N THR A 17 32.19 71.49 -16.68
CA THR A 17 30.83 71.55 -17.21
C THR A 17 30.93 72.05 -18.66
N TRP A 18 30.61 71.20 -19.64
CA TRP A 18 30.62 71.52 -21.09
C TRP A 18 31.99 71.83 -21.72
N ARG A 19 32.73 70.76 -22.12
CA ARG A 19 33.35 70.51 -23.45
C ARG A 19 34.53 69.54 -23.29
N ASN A 20 34.58 68.43 -24.03
CA ASN A 20 35.19 68.31 -25.37
C ASN A 20 36.69 68.65 -25.40
N GLY A 21 37.51 67.65 -25.75
CA GLY A 21 38.91 67.92 -26.14
C GLY A 21 39.83 66.73 -26.36
N ASN A 22 39.52 65.52 -25.87
CA ASN A 22 40.26 64.31 -26.27
C ASN A 22 39.33 63.09 -26.37
N PHE A 23 39.25 62.51 -27.57
CA PHE A 23 38.26 61.52 -28.03
C PHE A 23 38.82 60.09 -28.16
N SER A 24 39.69 59.63 -27.27
CA SER A 24 39.86 58.19 -27.09
C SER A 24 38.89 57.75 -26.00
N ALA A 25 37.78 57.13 -26.43
CA ALA A 25 36.63 56.74 -25.60
C ALA A 25 37.04 56.22 -24.21
N PRO A 26 36.25 56.50 -23.15
CA PRO A 26 36.47 55.85 -21.87
C PRO A 26 36.45 54.34 -22.13
N THR A 27 37.56 53.66 -21.85
CA THR A 27 37.75 52.23 -22.09
C THR A 27 36.94 51.41 -21.07
N TYR A 28 35.65 51.72 -20.91
CA TYR A 28 34.68 50.93 -20.18
C TYR A 28 34.62 49.51 -20.75
N ALA A 29 34.74 49.37 -22.08
CA ALA A 29 34.88 48.07 -22.72
C ALA A 29 36.18 47.35 -22.28
N GLY A 30 37.29 48.07 -22.12
CA GLY A 30 38.55 47.49 -21.62
C GLY A 30 38.44 47.00 -20.17
N TYR A 31 37.79 47.77 -19.30
CA TYR A 31 37.52 47.37 -17.90
C TYR A 31 36.45 46.27 -17.80
N ALA A 32 35.39 46.32 -18.61
CA ALA A 32 34.34 45.31 -18.65
C ALA A 32 34.84 43.97 -19.20
N VAL A 33 35.72 43.99 -20.20
CA VAL A 33 36.38 42.78 -20.74
C VAL A 33 37.39 42.22 -19.72
N GLN A 34 38.13 43.07 -18.99
CA GLN A 34 38.96 42.59 -17.88
C GLN A 34 38.14 42.00 -16.73
N ALA A 35 36.98 42.58 -16.40
CA ALA A 35 36.07 42.06 -15.38
C ALA A 35 35.41 40.74 -15.82
N TYR A 36 34.98 40.65 -17.07
CA TYR A 36 34.42 39.43 -17.67
C TYR A 36 35.45 38.29 -17.75
N LEU A 37 36.70 38.60 -18.13
CA LEU A 37 37.80 37.62 -18.15
C LEU A 37 38.28 37.20 -16.75
N ARG A 38 38.06 38.01 -15.71
CA ARG A 38 38.40 37.67 -14.32
C ARG A 38 37.27 36.94 -13.56
N HIS A 39 36.03 36.99 -14.04
CA HIS A 39 34.85 36.46 -13.35
C HIS A 39 33.98 35.57 -14.26
N SER A 40 34.59 34.54 -14.85
CA SER A 40 33.81 33.45 -15.46
C SER A 40 33.06 32.67 -14.38
N ASN A 41 31.75 32.97 -14.24
CA ASN A 41 30.65 32.27 -13.55
C ASN A 41 30.16 32.85 -12.20
N PRO A 42 28.82 32.83 -11.96
CA PRO A 42 28.09 34.08 -11.67
C PRO A 42 27.31 34.15 -10.33
N VAL A 43 26.57 35.27 -10.21
CA VAL A 43 26.10 36.08 -9.06
C VAL A 43 24.70 35.71 -8.49
N THR A 44 24.36 36.31 -7.33
CA THR A 44 23.49 35.88 -6.19
C THR A 44 22.09 36.56 -6.05
N PHE A 45 21.08 35.84 -5.50
CA PHE A 45 19.81 36.36 -4.93
C PHE A 45 19.28 35.49 -3.75
N VAL A 46 18.45 36.02 -2.81
CA VAL A 46 17.96 35.32 -1.59
C VAL A 46 16.49 35.61 -1.21
N ARG A 47 15.76 34.60 -0.67
CA ARG A 47 14.41 34.73 -0.05
C ARG A 47 14.30 34.04 1.33
N LEU A 48 13.56 34.63 2.27
CA LEU A 48 13.45 34.25 3.70
C LEU A 48 12.10 33.58 4.06
N VAL A 49 12.07 32.73 5.10
CA VAL A 49 10.85 32.12 5.71
C VAL A 49 11.06 31.91 7.22
N GLY A 50 10.02 32.06 8.06
CA GLY A 50 10.08 32.10 9.53
C GLY A 50 9.61 30.84 10.30
N ALA A 51 9.71 30.87 11.64
CA ALA A 51 9.39 29.78 12.57
C ALA A 51 7.89 29.67 12.94
N GLN A 52 7.47 28.51 13.46
CA GLN A 52 6.08 28.24 13.89
C GLN A 52 5.69 29.11 15.09
N HIS A 53 4.54 29.79 15.00
CA HIS A 53 3.98 30.66 16.03
C HIS A 53 3.24 29.84 17.11
N ASP A 54 3.28 30.28 18.37
CA ASP A 54 2.63 29.60 19.51
C ASP A 54 1.10 29.56 19.41
N THR A 55 0.53 30.44 18.58
CA THR A 55 -0.89 30.47 18.18
C THR A 55 -1.00 30.43 16.66
N PRO A 56 -0.92 29.25 16.02
CA PRO A 56 -1.09 29.15 14.57
C PRO A 56 -2.53 29.51 14.18
N ASN A 57 -2.72 30.30 13.12
CA ASN A 57 -4.04 30.71 12.64
C ASN A 57 -4.89 29.46 12.33
N THR A 58 -6.05 29.33 12.99
CA THR A 58 -7.01 28.23 12.79
C THR A 58 -8.16 28.60 11.86
N SER A 59 -8.18 29.83 11.34
CA SER A 59 -9.25 30.41 10.51
C SER A 59 -8.71 30.83 9.14
N GLY A 60 -8.51 29.86 8.26
CA GLY A 60 -8.16 30.08 6.84
C GLY A 60 -9.21 29.51 5.90
N ASP A 61 -9.37 30.12 4.73
CA ASP A 61 -10.46 29.86 3.76
C ASP A 61 -10.14 28.69 2.80
N SER A 62 -9.00 28.03 3.02
CA SER A 62 -8.58 26.84 2.27
C SER A 62 -7.98 25.76 3.18
N ALA A 63 -8.12 24.49 2.79
CA ALA A 63 -7.76 23.33 3.61
C ALA A 63 -6.26 23.24 4.00
N HIS A 64 -5.37 23.98 3.33
CA HIS A 64 -3.94 24.06 3.68
C HIS A 64 -3.66 25.09 4.79
N GLU A 65 -4.60 26.00 5.08
CA GLU A 65 -4.42 27.08 6.05
C GLU A 65 -4.94 26.73 7.45
N GLN A 66 -5.93 25.84 7.57
CA GLN A 66 -6.55 25.48 8.86
C GLN A 66 -5.67 24.61 9.78
N SER A 67 -4.42 24.33 9.39
CA SER A 67 -3.48 23.50 10.17
C SER A 67 -2.02 23.86 9.87
N ALA A 68 -1.71 25.16 9.77
CA ALA A 68 -0.36 25.66 9.54
C ALA A 68 0.59 25.43 10.74
N LYS A 69 0.89 24.16 11.01
CA LYS A 69 2.00 23.71 11.86
C LYS A 69 3.20 23.43 10.97
N ALA A 70 4.42 23.57 11.48
CA ALA A 70 5.60 23.11 10.76
C ALA A 70 5.56 21.57 10.70
N GLY A 71 5.49 20.98 9.50
CA GLY A 71 5.46 19.53 9.29
C GLY A 71 4.44 19.09 8.24
N TRP A 72 4.28 17.77 8.08
CA TRP A 72 3.29 17.14 7.20
C TRP A 72 2.19 16.45 8.04
N SER A 73 0.95 16.51 7.57
CA SER A 73 -0.19 15.81 8.17
C SER A 73 -1.04 15.16 7.08
N THR A 74 -1.71 14.05 7.41
CA THR A 74 -2.65 13.39 6.51
C THR A 74 -4.08 13.73 6.93
N LYS A 75 -4.89 14.22 6.00
CA LYS A 75 -6.23 14.79 6.25
C LYS A 75 -7.25 13.80 6.83
N ASN A 76 -7.10 12.50 6.57
CA ASN A 76 -8.14 11.52 6.83
C ASN A 76 -7.69 10.49 7.88
N ALA A 77 -8.55 10.24 8.87
CA ALA A 77 -8.34 9.20 9.87
C ALA A 77 -8.35 7.80 9.23
N VAL A 78 -7.63 6.85 9.84
CA VAL A 78 -7.47 5.46 9.37
C VAL A 78 -8.73 4.60 9.59
N SER A 79 -9.91 5.19 9.59
CA SER A 79 -11.17 4.52 9.96
C SER A 79 -11.85 3.79 8.80
N ASN A 80 -11.49 4.09 7.54
CA ASN A 80 -12.04 3.45 6.36
C ASN A 80 -10.99 3.36 5.24
N ALA A 81 -10.77 2.16 4.69
CA ALA A 81 -9.78 1.94 3.63
C ALA A 81 -10.10 2.68 2.31
N ALA A 82 -11.37 3.03 2.07
CA ALA A 82 -11.78 3.72 0.85
C ALA A 82 -11.51 5.23 0.89
N THR A 83 -11.41 5.82 2.09
CA THR A 83 -11.31 7.29 2.27
C THR A 83 -10.19 7.73 3.21
N GLY A 84 -9.54 6.82 3.92
CA GLY A 84 -8.39 7.09 4.80
C GLY A 84 -7.10 7.35 4.03
N GLY A 85 -6.28 8.29 4.49
CA GLY A 85 -4.92 8.50 3.98
C GLY A 85 -3.94 7.63 4.75
N GLY A 86 -2.99 6.98 4.07
CA GLY A 86 -1.99 6.11 4.69
C GLY A 86 -1.45 5.05 3.73
N SER A 87 -0.51 4.23 4.20
CA SER A 87 -0.04 3.04 3.48
C SER A 87 -0.98 1.86 3.75
N TYR A 88 -1.40 1.16 2.69
CA TYR A 88 -2.24 -0.04 2.78
C TYR A 88 -1.47 -1.28 2.34
N GLY A 89 -1.73 -2.42 3.01
CA GLY A 89 -1.27 -3.73 2.60
C GLY A 89 -2.43 -4.61 2.15
N LEU A 90 -2.30 -5.25 0.98
CA LEU A 90 -3.25 -6.27 0.51
C LEU A 90 -2.72 -7.65 0.90
N PHE A 91 -3.51 -8.40 1.66
CA PHE A 91 -3.19 -9.77 2.05
C PHE A 91 -4.23 -10.71 1.42
N VAL A 92 -3.76 -11.59 0.53
CA VAL A 92 -4.60 -12.60 -0.11
C VAL A 92 -4.38 -13.92 0.61
N ILE A 93 -5.45 -14.45 1.22
CA ILE A 93 -5.40 -15.67 2.02
C ILE A 93 -6.54 -16.59 1.55
N PRO A 94 -6.26 -17.88 1.27
CA PRO A 94 -7.32 -18.87 1.04
C PRO A 94 -8.24 -18.96 2.27
N SER A 95 -9.56 -18.96 2.08
CA SER A 95 -10.53 -19.15 3.15
C SER A 95 -11.42 -20.38 2.92
N GLY A 96 -11.76 -21.07 4.00
CA GLY A 96 -12.79 -22.12 4.03
C GLY A 96 -14.20 -21.56 4.23
N SER A 97 -14.44 -20.28 3.91
CA SER A 97 -15.68 -19.56 4.22
C SER A 97 -16.93 -20.13 3.55
N LEU A 98 -16.76 -20.92 2.50
CA LEU A 98 -17.81 -21.73 1.92
C LEU A 98 -17.71 -23.11 2.57
N GLY A 99 -18.65 -23.45 3.46
CA GLY A 99 -18.74 -24.78 4.03
C GLY A 99 -18.66 -25.88 2.97
N ARG A 100 -18.32 -27.10 3.41
CA ARG A 100 -18.15 -28.26 2.52
C ARG A 100 -19.36 -29.17 2.63
N VAL A 101 -19.71 -29.80 1.52
CA VAL A 101 -20.72 -30.86 1.47
C VAL A 101 -20.08 -32.19 1.89
N ALA A 102 -20.86 -33.05 2.54
CA ALA A 102 -20.42 -34.40 2.84
C ALA A 102 -20.56 -35.30 1.61
N THR A 103 -19.65 -36.26 1.46
CA THR A 103 -19.69 -37.30 0.43
C THR A 103 -19.61 -38.69 1.05
N ALA A 104 -20.32 -39.66 0.48
CA ALA A 104 -20.29 -41.06 0.85
C ALA A 104 -20.24 -41.93 -0.41
N THR A 105 -19.82 -43.18 -0.26
CA THR A 105 -19.73 -44.11 -1.40
C THR A 105 -20.38 -45.43 -1.05
N ILE A 106 -21.16 -45.99 -1.97
CA ILE A 106 -21.77 -47.32 -1.86
C ILE A 106 -21.33 -48.14 -3.06
N THR A 107 -20.64 -49.24 -2.82
CA THR A 107 -20.12 -50.13 -3.87
C THR A 107 -20.81 -51.48 -3.78
N PHE A 108 -21.49 -51.89 -4.85
CA PHE A 108 -22.09 -53.22 -4.97
C PHE A 108 -21.07 -54.22 -5.54
N THR A 109 -20.84 -55.31 -4.82
CA THR A 109 -20.00 -56.44 -5.28
C THR A 109 -20.83 -57.61 -5.81
N GLY A 110 -22.16 -57.55 -5.67
CA GLY A 110 -23.11 -58.55 -6.14
C GLY A 110 -24.56 -58.16 -5.83
N GLY A 111 -25.49 -59.07 -6.14
CA GLY A 111 -26.92 -58.87 -5.88
C GLY A 111 -27.24 -58.97 -4.38
N PRO A 112 -27.72 -57.91 -3.71
CA PRO A 112 -28.04 -57.95 -2.29
C PRO A 112 -29.18 -58.93 -1.97
N GLY A 113 -29.33 -59.34 -0.71
CA GLY A 113 -30.44 -60.21 -0.28
C GLY A 113 -31.81 -59.56 -0.47
N LEU A 114 -32.86 -60.32 -0.75
CA LEU A 114 -34.24 -59.80 -0.95
C LEU A 114 -34.82 -59.24 0.37
N GLY A 115 -35.52 -58.10 0.29
CA GLY A 115 -36.17 -57.47 1.45
C GLY A 115 -35.21 -56.83 2.44
N LYS A 116 -33.92 -56.74 2.09
CA LYS A 116 -32.91 -56.02 2.86
C LYS A 116 -33.02 -54.52 2.61
N LYS A 117 -32.81 -53.76 3.67
CA LYS A 117 -32.95 -52.31 3.70
C LYS A 117 -31.60 -51.60 3.84
N LEU A 118 -31.53 -50.43 3.23
CA LEU A 118 -30.47 -49.44 3.37
C LEU A 118 -31.10 -48.12 3.85
N THR A 119 -30.67 -47.61 5.00
CA THR A 119 -31.15 -46.34 5.54
C THR A 119 -30.15 -45.23 5.25
N ILE A 120 -30.59 -44.18 4.57
CA ILE A 120 -29.80 -42.98 4.25
C ILE A 120 -30.47 -41.77 4.90
N ILE A 121 -29.66 -40.91 5.51
CA ILE A 121 -30.10 -39.67 6.17
C ILE A 121 -29.42 -38.49 5.48
N ASP A 122 -30.19 -37.52 5.00
CA ASP A 122 -29.65 -36.28 4.42
C ASP A 122 -29.29 -35.23 5.49
N THR A 123 -28.64 -34.14 5.08
CA THR A 123 -28.29 -33.02 5.96
C THR A 123 -29.51 -32.38 6.65
N ALA A 124 -30.70 -32.46 6.05
CA ALA A 124 -31.94 -31.92 6.63
C ALA A 124 -32.57 -32.86 7.67
N GLY A 125 -32.01 -34.06 7.87
CA GLY A 125 -32.51 -35.09 8.77
C GLY A 125 -33.59 -35.98 8.15
N THR A 126 -33.83 -35.89 6.84
CA THR A 126 -34.74 -36.80 6.13
C THR A 126 -34.11 -38.18 6.08
N SER A 127 -34.78 -39.16 6.69
CA SER A 127 -34.30 -40.54 6.81
C SER A 127 -35.16 -41.47 5.96
N ILE A 128 -34.60 -42.06 4.91
CA ILE A 128 -35.30 -42.96 4.00
C ILE A 128 -34.71 -44.37 4.08
N GLU A 129 -35.58 -45.38 4.20
CA GLU A 129 -35.21 -46.80 4.13
C GLU A 129 -35.50 -47.37 2.73
N TYR A 130 -34.47 -47.55 1.92
CA TYR A 130 -34.57 -48.18 0.60
C TYR A 130 -34.55 -49.70 0.73
N GLU A 131 -35.61 -50.36 0.27
CA GLU A 131 -35.75 -51.82 0.31
C GLU A 131 -35.36 -52.45 -1.03
N THR A 132 -34.62 -53.56 -0.98
CA THR A 132 -34.30 -54.40 -2.14
C THR A 132 -35.49 -55.24 -2.59
N ALA A 133 -35.83 -55.18 -3.87
CA ALA A 133 -36.92 -55.94 -4.48
C ALA A 133 -36.46 -56.70 -5.73
N ASN A 134 -37.30 -57.59 -6.26
CA ASN A 134 -37.01 -58.33 -7.49
C ASN A 134 -37.06 -57.45 -8.75
N SER A 135 -37.73 -56.30 -8.67
CA SER A 135 -37.83 -55.27 -9.70
C SER A 135 -37.75 -53.91 -9.02
N GLU A 136 -37.26 -52.91 -9.74
CA GLU A 136 -37.37 -51.52 -9.34
C GLU A 136 -38.85 -51.09 -9.27
N ASP A 137 -39.19 -50.32 -8.23
CA ASP A 137 -40.51 -49.72 -8.04
C ASP A 137 -40.36 -48.30 -7.48
N LEU A 138 -40.39 -47.31 -8.38
CA LEU A 138 -40.37 -45.88 -8.05
C LEU A 138 -41.75 -45.34 -7.63
N THR A 139 -42.81 -46.15 -7.79
CA THR A 139 -44.17 -45.74 -7.39
C THR A 139 -44.45 -46.04 -5.92
N SER A 140 -43.61 -46.86 -5.29
CA SER A 140 -43.63 -47.13 -3.85
C SER A 140 -43.10 -45.95 -3.04
N ASN A 141 -43.55 -45.82 -1.81
CA ASN A 141 -43.08 -44.81 -0.86
C ASN A 141 -42.72 -45.48 0.49
N PRO A 142 -41.43 -45.71 0.79
CA PRO A 142 -40.24 -45.37 -0.02
C PRO A 142 -40.08 -46.21 -1.30
N PRO A 143 -39.37 -45.69 -2.32
CA PRO A 143 -39.11 -46.42 -3.56
C PRO A 143 -38.19 -47.62 -3.30
N LYS A 144 -38.32 -48.67 -4.13
CA LYS A 144 -37.60 -49.93 -3.98
C LYS A 144 -36.65 -50.16 -5.14
N PHE A 145 -35.41 -50.54 -4.85
CA PHE A 145 -34.38 -50.78 -5.87
C PHE A 145 -34.23 -52.26 -6.19
N THR A 146 -33.89 -52.57 -7.45
CA THR A 146 -33.74 -53.97 -7.88
C THR A 146 -32.49 -54.61 -7.29
N ARG A 147 -32.62 -55.87 -6.88
CA ARG A 147 -31.47 -56.74 -6.51
C ARG A 147 -30.90 -57.53 -7.69
N ASN A 148 -31.58 -57.50 -8.83
CA ASN A 148 -31.31 -58.35 -9.99
C ASN A 148 -30.60 -57.55 -11.09
N GLY A 149 -29.69 -58.20 -11.82
CA GLY A 149 -28.93 -57.60 -12.91
C GLY A 149 -27.44 -57.53 -12.63
N SER A 150 -26.72 -56.74 -13.44
CA SER A 150 -25.32 -56.42 -13.16
C SER A 150 -25.20 -55.49 -11.96
N VAL A 151 -24.04 -55.46 -11.29
CA VAL A 151 -23.77 -54.51 -10.20
C VAL A 151 -24.00 -53.06 -10.63
N THR A 152 -23.70 -52.73 -11.89
CA THR A 152 -23.99 -51.42 -12.48
C THR A 152 -25.49 -51.15 -12.58
N ALA A 153 -26.31 -52.13 -12.95
CA ALA A 153 -27.76 -51.98 -13.02
C ALA A 153 -28.39 -51.83 -11.62
N ILE A 154 -27.88 -52.56 -10.63
CA ILE A 154 -28.31 -52.44 -9.23
C ILE A 154 -27.96 -51.04 -8.68
N ALA A 155 -26.72 -50.59 -8.91
CA ALA A 155 -26.27 -49.25 -8.50
C ALA A 155 -27.11 -48.15 -9.17
N ALA A 156 -27.38 -48.28 -10.47
CA ALA A 156 -28.23 -47.35 -11.20
C ALA A 156 -29.67 -47.31 -10.65
N SER A 157 -30.21 -48.47 -10.25
CA SER A 157 -31.55 -48.55 -9.67
C SER A 157 -31.63 -47.87 -8.31
N LEU A 158 -30.64 -48.09 -7.42
CA LEU A 158 -30.60 -47.38 -6.14
C LEU A 158 -30.42 -45.87 -6.36
N ALA A 159 -29.59 -45.45 -7.32
CA ALA A 159 -29.43 -44.03 -7.65
C ALA A 159 -30.75 -43.40 -8.15
N ALA A 160 -31.55 -44.14 -8.93
CA ALA A 160 -32.88 -43.70 -9.35
C ALA A 160 -33.83 -43.55 -8.15
N CYS A 161 -33.85 -44.52 -7.22
CA CYS A 161 -34.64 -44.44 -6.00
C CYS A 161 -34.24 -43.24 -5.12
N ILE A 162 -32.95 -42.92 -5.01
CA ILE A 162 -32.47 -41.77 -4.23
C ILE A 162 -32.91 -40.44 -4.86
N ALA A 163 -32.86 -40.34 -6.19
CA ALA A 163 -33.24 -39.13 -6.92
C ALA A 163 -34.76 -38.93 -7.04
N ASP A 164 -35.56 -39.97 -6.79
CA ASP A 164 -37.02 -39.93 -6.90
C ASP A 164 -37.66 -38.98 -5.87
N ASN A 165 -38.88 -38.53 -6.17
CA ASN A 165 -39.64 -37.62 -5.32
C ASN A 165 -40.06 -38.26 -3.97
N HIS A 166 -40.17 -39.59 -3.90
CA HIS A 166 -40.38 -40.36 -2.67
C HIS A 166 -39.06 -40.78 -2.01
N GLY A 167 -37.92 -40.48 -2.63
CA GLY A 167 -36.59 -40.68 -2.07
C GLY A 167 -36.08 -39.42 -1.37
N HIS A 168 -34.85 -39.00 -1.71
CA HIS A 168 -34.25 -37.77 -1.20
C HIS A 168 -34.54 -36.55 -2.08
N ASN A 169 -35.21 -36.71 -3.23
CA ASN A 169 -35.77 -35.62 -4.05
C ASN A 169 -34.80 -34.44 -4.26
N GLY A 170 -33.53 -34.74 -4.54
CA GLY A 170 -32.51 -33.73 -4.82
C GLY A 170 -31.74 -33.17 -3.61
N THR A 171 -32.02 -33.59 -2.37
CA THR A 171 -31.15 -33.24 -1.21
C THR A 171 -29.84 -34.02 -1.22
N ILE A 172 -29.80 -35.15 -1.93
CA ILE A 172 -28.60 -35.94 -2.22
C ILE A 172 -28.50 -36.14 -3.72
N THR A 173 -27.35 -35.79 -4.30
CA THR A 173 -27.02 -36.08 -5.69
C THR A 173 -26.18 -37.35 -5.79
N THR A 174 -26.31 -38.06 -6.91
CA THR A 174 -25.64 -39.35 -7.13
C THR A 174 -24.78 -39.32 -8.39
N ALA A 175 -23.59 -39.89 -8.33
CA ALA A 175 -22.72 -40.13 -9.47
C ALA A 175 -22.37 -41.63 -9.54
N LEU A 176 -22.51 -42.23 -10.72
CA LEU A 176 -22.35 -43.67 -10.93
C LEU A 176 -21.00 -43.98 -11.57
N ASP A 177 -20.31 -44.98 -11.06
CA ASP A 177 -19.15 -45.59 -11.72
C ASP A 177 -19.14 -47.12 -11.53
N ALA A 178 -19.44 -47.86 -12.61
CA ALA A 178 -19.28 -49.33 -12.69
C ALA A 178 -19.72 -50.18 -11.46
N GLY A 179 -20.87 -49.88 -10.84
CA GLY A 179 -21.39 -50.61 -9.66
C GLY A 179 -21.15 -49.90 -8.32
N GLU A 180 -20.47 -48.76 -8.37
CA GLU A 180 -20.31 -47.80 -7.29
C GLU A 180 -21.23 -46.59 -7.48
N ILE A 181 -21.73 -46.07 -6.36
CA ILE A 181 -22.49 -44.83 -6.27
C ILE A 181 -21.73 -43.89 -5.34
N THR A 182 -21.31 -42.74 -5.85
CA THR A 182 -20.89 -41.62 -5.02
C THR A 182 -22.11 -40.76 -4.71
N LEU A 183 -22.40 -40.59 -3.42
CA LEU A 183 -23.45 -39.73 -2.90
C LEU A 183 -22.83 -38.40 -2.46
N THR A 184 -23.46 -37.29 -2.80
CA THR A 184 -23.06 -35.95 -2.37
C THR A 184 -24.25 -35.23 -1.77
N GLN A 185 -24.14 -34.77 -0.52
CA GLN A 185 -25.17 -33.91 0.08
C GLN A 185 -25.23 -32.59 -0.69
N GLU A 186 -26.43 -32.07 -0.94
CA GLU A 186 -26.59 -30.76 -1.59
C GLU A 186 -26.29 -29.62 -0.59
N ALA A 187 -26.70 -29.82 0.67
CA ALA A 187 -26.46 -28.85 1.74
C ALA A 187 -25.07 -29.03 2.36
N LYS A 188 -24.35 -27.92 2.47
CA LYS A 188 -23.07 -27.81 3.18
C LYS A 188 -23.29 -27.87 4.69
N GLY A 189 -22.33 -28.43 5.41
CA GLY A 189 -22.32 -28.38 6.87
C GLY A 189 -21.88 -29.68 7.54
N THR A 190 -21.66 -29.62 8.85
CA THR A 190 -21.28 -30.80 9.63
C THR A 190 -22.44 -31.78 9.83
N ASP A 191 -23.69 -31.27 9.79
CA ASP A 191 -24.92 -32.06 9.89
C ASP A 191 -25.06 -33.11 8.78
N GLY A 192 -24.39 -32.93 7.65
CA GLY A 192 -24.37 -33.89 6.54
C GLY A 192 -23.50 -35.13 6.79
N ASN A 193 -22.67 -35.15 7.84
CA ASN A 193 -21.84 -36.30 8.21
C ASN A 193 -22.64 -37.34 9.01
N THR A 194 -23.74 -37.82 8.43
CA THR A 194 -24.64 -38.80 9.04
C THR A 194 -24.11 -40.24 8.86
N THR A 195 -24.75 -41.22 9.49
CA THR A 195 -24.40 -42.64 9.28
C THR A 195 -25.37 -43.30 8.32
N ILE A 196 -24.84 -43.94 7.28
CA ILE A 196 -25.59 -44.86 6.42
C ILE A 196 -25.65 -46.21 7.14
N THR A 197 -26.86 -46.73 7.32
CA THR A 197 -27.10 -48.00 8.03
C THR A 197 -27.59 -49.06 7.05
N ASP A 198 -26.94 -50.23 7.05
CA ASP A 198 -27.44 -51.40 6.33
C ASP A 198 -28.04 -52.43 7.30
N SER A 199 -29.02 -53.20 6.80
CA SER A 199 -29.67 -54.29 7.56
C SER A 199 -29.18 -55.69 7.13
N GLY A 200 -27.93 -55.79 6.70
CA GLY A 200 -27.31 -57.02 6.21
C GLY A 200 -27.54 -57.25 4.72
N LEU A 201 -27.17 -56.28 3.89
CA LEU A 201 -27.18 -56.38 2.42
C LEU A 201 -26.17 -57.43 1.90
N GLY A 202 -25.05 -57.62 2.60
CA GLY A 202 -24.07 -58.70 2.41
C GLY A 202 -23.16 -58.59 1.18
N SER A 203 -23.63 -57.98 0.08
CA SER A 203 -22.87 -57.78 -1.18
C SER A 203 -22.60 -56.29 -1.46
N THR A 204 -22.36 -55.52 -0.40
CA THR A 204 -22.19 -54.06 -0.44
C THR A 204 -21.05 -53.62 0.46
N SER A 205 -20.24 -52.68 0.00
CA SER A 205 -19.28 -51.92 0.81
C SER A 205 -19.74 -50.47 0.92
N ILE A 206 -19.69 -49.89 2.11
CA ILE A 206 -20.15 -48.52 2.38
C ILE A 206 -18.99 -47.73 2.98
N VAL A 207 -18.61 -46.65 2.31
CA VAL A 207 -17.80 -45.58 2.88
C VAL A 207 -18.75 -44.52 3.42
N GLN A 208 -18.69 -44.31 4.74
CA GLN A 208 -19.60 -43.40 5.45
C GLN A 208 -19.44 -41.95 5.01
N TRP A 209 -20.48 -41.13 5.27
CA TRP A 209 -20.44 -39.70 5.01
C TRP A 209 -19.26 -39.05 5.74
N SER A 210 -18.48 -38.29 4.99
CA SER A 210 -17.37 -37.51 5.55
C SER A 210 -17.12 -36.24 4.72
N GLY A 211 -16.36 -35.31 5.29
CA GLY A 211 -15.95 -34.09 4.61
C GLY A 211 -16.95 -32.94 4.64
N GLY A 212 -18.15 -33.15 5.20
CA GLY A 212 -19.10 -32.08 5.51
C GLY A 212 -18.54 -31.17 6.59
N ALA A 213 -18.53 -29.87 6.35
CA ALA A 213 -18.01 -28.90 7.30
C ALA A 213 -18.80 -27.59 7.23
N ASP A 214 -19.10 -27.02 8.40
CA ASP A 214 -19.67 -25.68 8.48
C ASP A 214 -18.58 -24.66 8.13
N GLY A 215 -18.94 -23.63 7.37
CA GLY A 215 -18.04 -22.51 7.19
C GLY A 215 -17.85 -21.79 8.52
N GLY A 216 -16.61 -21.63 9.00
CA GLY A 216 -16.31 -20.74 10.12
C GLY A 216 -16.27 -21.35 11.52
N THR A 217 -16.36 -22.67 11.67
CA THR A 217 -16.24 -23.32 12.99
C THR A 217 -14.82 -23.82 13.22
N ASN A 218 -13.84 -22.91 13.22
CA ASN A 218 -12.54 -23.23 13.80
C ASN A 218 -12.58 -22.96 15.32
N PRO A 219 -12.40 -24.00 16.17
CA PRO A 219 -12.41 -23.84 17.62
C PRO A 219 -11.31 -22.90 18.15
N LEU A 220 -10.27 -22.58 17.37
CA LEU A 220 -9.20 -21.66 17.76
C LEU A 220 -9.61 -20.18 17.79
N LEU A 221 -10.77 -19.80 17.24
CA LEU A 221 -11.09 -18.39 16.95
C LEU A 221 -12.47 -17.92 17.47
N ARG A 222 -13.06 -18.64 18.44
CA ARG A 222 -14.21 -18.09 19.19
C ARG A 222 -13.72 -16.97 20.10
N ILE A 223 -14.28 -15.76 19.98
CA ILE A 223 -14.08 -14.68 20.95
C ILE A 223 -14.66 -15.14 22.30
N GLY A 224 -13.78 -15.52 23.23
CA GLY A 224 -14.12 -16.04 24.56
C GLY A 224 -13.19 -17.19 24.96
N ALA A 225 -12.99 -17.40 26.26
CA ALA A 225 -12.11 -18.46 26.77
C ALA A 225 -12.49 -19.82 26.15
N VAL A 226 -11.60 -20.34 25.31
CA VAL A 226 -11.69 -21.70 24.76
C VAL A 226 -11.17 -22.63 25.85
N ASP A 227 -12.00 -23.57 26.28
CA ASP A 227 -11.55 -24.64 27.17
C ASP A 227 -10.60 -25.58 26.40
N MET A 228 -9.30 -25.35 26.58
CA MET A 228 -8.20 -26.09 25.96
C MET A 228 -8.07 -27.53 26.49
N SER A 229 -8.93 -27.97 27.42
CA SER A 229 -8.83 -29.29 28.05
C SER A 229 -9.38 -30.46 27.21
N SER A 230 -10.02 -30.20 26.06
CA SER A 230 -10.67 -31.24 25.24
C SER A 230 -10.11 -31.44 23.83
N LEU A 231 -9.05 -30.72 23.42
CA LEU A 231 -8.52 -30.81 22.05
C LEU A 231 -7.08 -31.36 22.02
N SER A 232 -6.94 -32.61 21.57
CA SER A 232 -5.70 -33.19 21.03
C SER A 232 -6.05 -33.77 19.66
N PRO A 233 -5.29 -33.54 18.56
CA PRO A 233 -3.88 -33.12 18.50
C PRO A 233 -3.69 -31.70 17.94
N THR A 234 -2.46 -31.21 18.08
CA THR A 234 -1.87 -29.97 17.55
C THR A 234 -2.56 -29.40 16.31
N GLN A 235 -3.42 -28.39 16.51
CA GLN A 235 -4.09 -27.66 15.44
C GLN A 235 -3.09 -26.72 14.75
N THR A 236 -2.93 -26.85 13.44
CA THR A 236 -1.89 -26.20 12.63
C THR A 236 -2.44 -24.96 11.90
N MET A 237 -1.56 -24.14 11.32
CA MET A 237 -1.98 -23.05 10.41
C MET A 237 -2.80 -23.56 9.22
N SER A 238 -2.62 -24.83 8.82
CA SER A 238 -3.40 -25.46 7.75
C SER A 238 -4.89 -25.52 8.11
N ASP A 239 -5.21 -25.81 9.37
CA ASP A 239 -6.61 -25.95 9.84
C ASP A 239 -7.34 -24.60 9.85
N MET A 240 -6.59 -23.50 10.04
CA MET A 240 -7.09 -22.12 9.93
C MET A 240 -7.41 -21.75 8.48
N LEU A 241 -6.54 -22.11 7.55
CA LEU A 241 -6.71 -21.80 6.11
C LEU A 241 -7.86 -22.58 5.47
N THR A 242 -8.16 -23.78 5.98
CA THR A 242 -9.17 -24.68 5.38
C THR A 242 -10.53 -24.67 6.06
N GLY A 243 -10.65 -24.11 7.28
CA GLY A 243 -11.89 -24.18 8.08
C GLY A 243 -12.42 -22.86 8.65
N SER A 244 -11.68 -21.76 8.60
CA SER A 244 -12.08 -20.48 9.20
C SER A 244 -12.76 -19.52 8.22
N THR A 245 -13.57 -18.59 8.75
CA THR A 245 -14.10 -17.47 7.94
C THR A 245 -13.03 -16.44 7.63
N ILE A 246 -13.33 -15.58 6.64
CA ILE A 246 -12.44 -14.48 6.24
C ILE A 246 -12.21 -13.52 7.42
N GLU A 247 -13.26 -13.23 8.19
CA GLU A 247 -13.22 -12.35 9.36
C GLU A 247 -12.29 -12.92 10.43
N GLN A 248 -12.44 -14.21 10.74
CA GLN A 248 -11.60 -14.92 11.71
C GLN A 248 -10.12 -14.94 11.27
N CYS A 249 -9.85 -15.19 9.99
CA CYS A 249 -8.49 -15.12 9.44
C CYS A 249 -7.90 -13.71 9.52
N ALA A 250 -8.70 -12.67 9.22
CA ALA A 250 -8.27 -11.28 9.26
C ALA A 250 -7.97 -10.80 10.70
N ASP A 251 -8.82 -11.16 11.66
CA ASP A 251 -8.62 -10.87 13.08
C ASP A 251 -7.38 -11.59 13.62
N ALA A 252 -7.21 -12.87 13.28
CA ALA A 252 -6.04 -13.67 13.68
C ALA A 252 -4.73 -13.10 13.15
N LEU A 253 -4.70 -12.67 11.89
CA LEU A 253 -3.53 -12.02 11.29
C LEU A 253 -3.20 -10.71 12.02
N ARG A 254 -4.20 -9.85 12.25
CA ARG A 254 -4.01 -8.56 12.95
C ARG A 254 -3.42 -8.75 14.34
N ASN A 255 -3.86 -9.76 15.08
CA ASN A 255 -3.35 -10.03 16.43
C ASN A 255 -1.92 -10.62 16.48
N ARG A 256 -1.40 -11.12 15.36
CA ARG A 256 -0.04 -11.70 15.25
C ARG A 256 0.99 -10.76 14.65
N ILE A 257 0.56 -9.65 14.04
CA ILE A 257 1.46 -8.62 13.54
C ILE A 257 1.85 -7.72 14.72
N TYR A 258 3.07 -7.92 15.23
CA TYR A 258 3.59 -7.13 16.35
C TYR A 258 4.28 -5.83 15.92
N ASN A 259 5.01 -5.87 14.80
CA ASN A 259 5.75 -4.72 14.28
C ASN A 259 5.87 -4.80 12.75
N ILE A 260 5.75 -3.66 12.09
CA ILE A 260 6.04 -3.50 10.66
C ILE A 260 7.10 -2.40 10.56
N SER A 261 8.27 -2.75 10.03
CA SER A 261 9.35 -1.80 9.78
C SER A 261 9.61 -1.69 8.29
N PHE A 262 9.79 -0.45 7.82
CA PHE A 262 10.12 -0.16 6.42
C PHE A 262 11.57 0.29 6.38
N ASN A 263 12.42 -0.50 5.73
CA ASN A 263 13.80 -0.11 5.47
C ASN A 263 13.86 0.50 4.07
N ASN A 264 14.19 1.78 4.00
CA ASN A 264 14.44 2.46 2.73
C ASN A 264 15.94 2.73 2.60
N SER A 265 16.55 2.27 1.52
CA SER A 265 17.90 2.68 1.12
C SER A 265 17.78 3.69 -0.01
N THR A 266 18.14 4.94 0.26
CA THR A 266 18.28 5.95 -0.79
C THR A 266 19.76 6.26 -0.99
N GLU A 267 20.23 6.15 -2.22
CA GLU A 267 21.54 6.66 -2.60
C GLU A 267 21.41 8.17 -2.78
N LEU A 268 22.16 8.94 -1.98
CA LEU A 268 22.21 10.39 -2.07
C LEU A 268 23.52 10.77 -2.77
N ASN A 269 23.43 11.37 -3.95
CA ASN A 269 24.60 11.93 -4.61
C ASN A 269 24.86 13.31 -4.02
N SER A 270 26.12 13.57 -3.65
CA SER A 270 26.49 14.82 -2.98
C SER A 270 27.59 15.54 -3.75
N THR A 271 27.43 16.84 -3.94
CA THR A 271 28.44 17.71 -4.55
C THR A 271 28.69 18.93 -3.66
N ILE A 272 29.95 19.32 -3.51
CA ILE A 272 30.36 20.49 -2.71
C ILE A 272 30.69 21.64 -3.64
N TYR A 273 30.08 22.80 -3.39
CA TYR A 273 30.34 24.06 -4.06
C TYR A 273 31.01 25.05 -3.10
N PHE A 274 31.93 25.84 -3.63
CA PHE A 274 32.55 26.96 -2.91
C PHE A 274 32.09 28.27 -3.54
N CYS A 275 31.43 29.12 -2.74
CA CYS A 275 31.04 30.47 -3.15
C CYS A 275 31.92 31.47 -2.41
N ARG A 276 32.71 32.25 -3.15
CA ARG A 276 33.58 33.29 -2.62
C ARG A 276 32.93 34.66 -2.81
N VAL A 277 32.78 35.38 -1.71
CA VAL A 277 32.28 36.75 -1.65
C VAL A 277 33.47 37.63 -1.35
N ASN A 278 34.02 38.31 -2.38
CA ASN A 278 35.20 39.14 -2.20
C ASN A 278 34.85 40.42 -1.44
N HIS A 279 35.89 41.08 -0.94
CA HIS A 279 35.75 42.43 -0.39
C HIS A 279 35.11 43.36 -1.44
N ASN A 280 34.21 44.24 -1.00
CA ASN A 280 33.36 45.12 -1.84
C ASN A 280 32.20 44.47 -2.61
N ASP A 281 32.07 43.14 -2.66
CA ASP A 281 30.93 42.50 -3.32
C ASP A 281 29.69 42.45 -2.40
N PHE A 282 28.50 42.46 -3.01
CA PHE A 282 27.20 42.26 -2.35
C PHE A 282 26.87 43.19 -1.18
N ASN A 283 27.41 44.41 -1.17
CA ASN A 283 27.20 45.37 -0.09
C ASN A 283 25.83 46.09 -0.12
N TYR A 284 24.85 45.58 -0.87
CA TYR A 284 23.52 46.18 -1.02
C TYR A 284 22.42 45.14 -0.80
N SER A 285 21.20 45.58 -0.49
CA SER A 285 20.05 44.71 -0.24
C SER A 285 18.86 45.10 -1.12
N ALA A 286 18.01 44.11 -1.42
CA ALA A 286 16.71 44.30 -2.06
C ALA A 286 15.60 44.62 -1.05
N ASN A 287 15.92 44.76 0.25
CA ASN A 287 14.98 45.22 1.25
C ASN A 287 14.43 46.60 0.86
N PRO A 288 13.09 46.83 0.89
CA PRO A 288 12.50 48.14 0.59
C PRO A 288 13.12 49.33 1.35
N THR A 289 13.70 49.12 2.52
CA THR A 289 14.41 50.17 3.28
C THR A 289 15.73 50.63 2.64
N TYR A 290 16.28 49.87 1.70
CA TYR A 290 17.45 50.22 0.89
C TYR A 290 17.06 50.94 -0.40
N LEU A 291 15.77 51.25 -0.61
CA LEU A 291 15.30 51.96 -1.80
C LEU A 291 14.79 53.34 -1.39
N SER A 292 15.29 54.36 -2.08
CA SER A 292 14.75 55.72 -1.99
C SER A 292 14.46 56.21 -3.41
N SER A 293 13.18 56.40 -3.71
CA SER A 293 12.67 56.63 -5.07
C SER A 293 13.13 55.52 -6.04
N SER A 294 14.00 55.82 -7.00
CA SER A 294 14.54 54.86 -7.98
C SER A 294 16.04 54.58 -7.76
N LYS A 295 16.55 54.77 -6.55
CA LYS A 295 17.96 54.57 -6.21
C LYS A 295 18.12 53.63 -5.03
N ILE A 296 19.14 52.77 -5.10
CA ILE A 296 19.56 51.94 -3.98
C ILE A 296 20.39 52.81 -3.02
N ARG A 297 19.89 52.97 -1.79
CA ARG A 297 20.54 53.67 -0.68
C ARG A 297 21.27 52.66 0.18
N VAL A 298 22.61 52.70 0.11
CA VAL A 298 23.49 51.75 0.83
C VAL A 298 24.09 52.36 2.10
N LYS A 299 24.03 53.69 2.24
CA LYS A 299 24.61 54.46 3.36
C LYS A 299 23.69 55.62 3.72
N GLU A 300 23.66 55.98 5.01
CA GLU A 300 22.96 57.17 5.50
C GLU A 300 23.83 58.42 5.31
N ASN A 301 25.10 58.36 5.74
CA ASN A 301 26.11 59.40 5.51
C ASN A 301 27.21 58.92 4.56
N ILE A 302 27.87 59.87 3.89
CA ILE A 302 28.96 59.58 2.93
C ILE A 302 30.15 58.83 3.58
N LYS A 303 30.38 59.06 4.89
CA LYS A 303 31.49 58.45 5.64
C LYS A 303 31.19 57.05 6.17
N ASP A 304 29.92 56.61 6.16
CA ASP A 304 29.54 55.33 6.73
C ASP A 304 30.03 54.18 5.83
N LEU A 305 30.32 53.03 6.43
CA LEU A 305 30.56 51.80 5.68
C LEU A 305 29.20 51.21 5.27
N PRO A 306 29.07 50.73 4.03
CA PRO A 306 27.86 50.01 3.62
C PRO A 306 27.82 48.67 4.34
N VAL A 307 26.66 48.31 4.90
CA VAL A 307 26.48 47.05 5.63
C VAL A 307 25.35 46.28 4.96
N SER A 308 25.51 44.97 4.83
CA SER A 308 24.46 44.06 4.34
C SER A 308 24.51 42.75 5.12
N TYR A 309 23.50 41.89 4.97
CA TYR A 309 23.47 40.58 5.63
C TYR A 309 23.19 39.48 4.62
N ILE A 310 24.09 38.50 4.53
CA ILE A 310 23.97 37.32 3.68
C ILE A 310 23.14 36.28 4.43
N THR A 311 22.07 35.80 3.81
CA THR A 311 21.10 34.87 4.44
C THR A 311 20.95 33.56 3.68
N GLY A 312 21.46 33.48 2.46
CA GLY A 312 21.40 32.30 1.61
C GLY A 312 22.22 32.48 0.34
N LEU A 313 22.37 31.38 -0.39
CA LEU A 313 23.19 31.26 -1.58
C LEU A 313 22.37 30.51 -2.63
N GLY A 314 22.24 31.07 -3.83
CA GLY A 314 21.56 30.42 -4.96
C GLY A 314 22.56 29.80 -5.93
N LEU A 315 22.28 28.60 -6.42
CA LEU A 315 22.98 27.97 -7.53
C LEU A 315 22.17 28.19 -8.80
N TYR A 316 22.80 28.78 -9.82
CA TYR A 316 22.16 29.06 -11.12
C TYR A 316 22.82 28.24 -12.24
N SER A 317 22.04 27.89 -13.26
CA SER A 317 22.53 27.26 -14.49
C SER A 317 23.22 28.30 -15.40
N THR A 318 23.85 27.83 -16.48
CA THR A 318 24.44 28.70 -17.53
C THR A 318 23.39 29.57 -18.24
N ASP A 319 22.12 29.16 -18.18
CA ASP A 319 21.00 29.87 -18.80
C ASP A 319 20.30 30.83 -17.82
N ASN A 320 20.91 31.09 -16.65
CA ASN A 320 20.39 31.90 -15.55
C ASN A 320 19.11 31.34 -14.89
N GLU A 321 18.88 30.03 -14.94
CA GLU A 321 17.79 29.39 -14.19
C GLU A 321 18.23 29.00 -12.77
N LEU A 322 17.37 29.21 -11.78
CA LEU A 322 17.65 28.86 -10.39
C LEU A 322 17.53 27.33 -10.19
N MET A 323 18.64 26.70 -9.79
CA MET A 323 18.74 25.25 -9.61
C MET A 323 18.61 24.82 -8.14
N ALA A 324 19.23 25.56 -7.23
CA ALA A 324 19.18 25.23 -5.79
C ALA A 324 19.38 26.48 -4.93
N VAL A 325 18.90 26.44 -3.67
CA VAL A 325 19.11 27.51 -2.69
C VAL A 325 19.58 26.92 -1.37
N ALA A 326 20.78 27.30 -0.93
CA ALA A 326 21.26 27.05 0.41
C ALA A 326 20.89 28.21 1.34
N LYS A 327 20.49 27.90 2.57
CA LYS A 327 20.15 28.90 3.59
C LYS A 327 21.15 28.84 4.73
N LEU A 328 21.56 29.99 5.21
CA LEU A 328 22.40 30.10 6.40
C LEU A 328 21.51 30.08 7.65
N SER A 329 21.97 29.41 8.71
CA SER A 329 21.24 29.36 9.99
C SER A 329 21.15 30.74 10.65
N GLU A 330 22.16 31.59 10.43
CA GLU A 330 22.22 32.95 10.94
C GLU A 330 22.64 33.92 9.82
N PRO A 331 22.04 35.12 9.74
CA PRO A 331 22.47 36.14 8.79
C PRO A 331 23.92 36.58 9.06
N ILE A 332 24.79 36.44 8.08
CA ILE A 332 26.19 36.85 8.20
C ILE A 332 26.33 38.29 7.76
N LYS A 333 26.81 39.15 8.67
CA LYS A 333 27.09 40.56 8.37
C LYS A 333 28.20 40.66 7.32
N ASN A 334 27.94 41.42 6.25
CA ASN A 334 28.89 41.71 5.19
C ASN A 334 29.18 43.21 5.16
N ASP A 335 30.47 43.55 5.10
CA ASP A 335 30.98 44.90 4.93
C ASP A 335 32.23 44.88 4.03
N PRO A 336 32.63 46.02 3.43
CA PRO A 336 33.78 46.11 2.52
C PRO A 336 35.14 45.66 3.05
N THR A 337 35.26 45.44 4.35
CA THR A 337 36.53 45.12 5.02
C THR A 337 36.75 43.62 5.18
N GLN A 338 35.72 42.81 4.91
CA GLN A 338 35.73 41.38 5.12
C GLN A 338 35.50 40.62 3.81
N GLU A 339 36.00 39.38 3.77
CA GLU A 339 35.82 38.44 2.67
C GLU A 339 35.32 37.11 3.25
N PHE A 340 34.38 36.47 2.55
CA PHE A 340 33.75 35.23 3.00
C PHE A 340 33.89 34.14 1.95
N THR A 341 34.13 32.90 2.39
CA THR A 341 34.04 31.72 1.54
C THR A 341 33.05 30.75 2.16
N PHE A 342 31.96 30.49 1.45
CA PHE A 342 30.92 29.55 1.85
C PHE A 342 31.16 28.20 1.19
N ARG A 343 31.26 27.15 2.02
CA ARG A 343 31.26 25.75 1.57
C ARG A 343 29.84 25.21 1.67
N VAL A 344 29.21 24.95 0.53
CA VAL A 344 27.83 24.49 0.42
C VAL A 344 27.82 23.07 -0.10
N ARG A 345 27.04 22.20 0.55
CA ARG A 345 26.81 20.82 0.11
C ARG A 345 25.42 20.74 -0.52
N LEU A 346 25.33 20.21 -1.74
CA LEU A 346 24.09 19.90 -2.44
C LEU A 346 23.92 18.39 -2.46
N ASP A 347 22.82 17.91 -1.90
CA ASP A 347 22.40 16.51 -1.93
C ASP A 347 21.22 16.36 -2.91
N TYR A 348 21.30 15.41 -3.84
CA TYR A 348 20.29 15.12 -4.87
C TYR A 348 20.20 13.63 -5.19
#